data_AF-A0A0Q6Q6P8-F1
#
_entry.id   AF-A0A0Q6Q6P8-F1
#
_cell.length_a   1.000
_cell.length_b   1.000
_cell.length_c   1.000
_cell.angle_alpha   90.00
_cell.angle_beta   90.00
_cell.angle_gamma   90.00
#
_symmetry.space_group_name_H-M   'P 1'
#
loop_
_entity.id
_entity.type
_entity.pdbx_description
1 polymer ?
#
loop_
_entity_poly.entity_id
_entity_poly.type
_entity_poly.pdbx_seq_one_letter_code
_entity_poly.pdbx_strand_id
1 'polypeptide(L)'
;MVGQDVPGELITAVGATALRLRGEPGRDTAVADHYLGTGLDPATRSLLTLLLGREFGTLDAVVVSADCDASLRLYYVLREIIRVEPQTHIPPVYLVDILHLPRATTTRYNRVRVGQLVDVLQGWTGASITNTALENAVRLHDEIRWLQRKVSALRHAQPARLTGSEYLAVMGAATRLPLDEYRVLLTTLLASTDQLPVHDELRVFLTGSSHDDPGVYRAIEAQGAVIVGEDHDWGELLTEREVGAATLDAIAERYQHNGPTSQRSSIRQRATHTATAAAGAGAEVLLSYTRDKDEAPLWDFAAQQAAAGMPAVMVSRQPYGAIDAGDLAEALDLLREPRDAA
;
A
#
# COMPACT_ATOMS: atom_id res chain seq x y z
N MET A 1 6.54 -5.38 -9.39
CA MET A 1 6.66 -3.97 -8.98
C MET A 1 6.83 -3.89 -7.47
N VAL A 2 7.56 -2.88 -6.99
CA VAL A 2 7.76 -2.59 -5.57
C VAL A 2 7.40 -1.13 -5.31
N GLY A 3 6.64 -0.89 -4.24
CA GLY A 3 6.17 0.42 -3.82
C GLY A 3 4.93 0.93 -4.57
N GLN A 4 4.40 2.06 -4.13
CA GLN A 4 3.07 2.54 -4.50
C GLN A 4 3.03 3.42 -5.75
N ASP A 5 4.17 3.97 -6.17
CA ASP A 5 4.20 5.01 -7.21
C ASP A 5 4.53 4.49 -8.60
N VAL A 6 4.44 3.17 -8.81
CA VAL A 6 4.60 2.54 -10.12
C VAL A 6 3.28 2.62 -10.91
N PRO A 7 3.23 3.29 -12.08
CA PRO A 7 2.06 3.34 -12.94
C PRO A 7 1.62 1.99 -13.51
N GLY A 8 0.70 1.30 -12.82
CA GLY A 8 0.15 0.02 -13.24
C GLY A 8 -0.60 0.07 -14.58
N GLU A 9 -1.17 1.23 -14.91
CA GLU A 9 -1.84 1.52 -16.18
C GLU A 9 -0.88 1.35 -17.36
N LEU A 10 0.38 1.79 -17.22
CA LEU A 10 1.38 1.68 -18.29
C LEU A 10 1.85 0.23 -18.49
N ILE A 11 1.99 -0.53 -17.41
CA ILE A 11 2.32 -1.97 -17.46
C ILE A 11 1.19 -2.73 -18.17
N THR A 12 -0.06 -2.40 -17.84
CA THR A 12 -1.23 -2.99 -18.50
C THR A 12 -1.30 -2.61 -19.97
N ALA A 13 -0.98 -1.36 -20.31
CA ALA A 13 -1.04 -0.86 -21.68
C ALA A 13 0.01 -1.48 -22.62
N VAL A 14 1.14 -1.98 -22.11
CA VAL A 14 2.10 -2.80 -22.88
C VAL A 14 1.73 -4.29 -22.92
N GLY A 15 0.58 -4.67 -22.34
CA GLY A 15 0.12 -6.06 -22.30
C GLY A 15 0.83 -6.94 -21.28
N ALA A 16 1.55 -6.36 -20.31
CA ALA A 16 2.22 -7.09 -19.25
C ALA A 16 1.32 -7.23 -18.00
N THR A 17 1.57 -8.29 -17.22
CA THR A 17 0.87 -8.51 -15.95
C THR A 17 1.66 -7.93 -14.79
N ALA A 18 1.02 -7.07 -14.00
CA ALA A 18 1.60 -6.49 -12.80
C ALA A 18 1.51 -7.46 -11.61
N LEU A 19 2.65 -7.87 -11.06
CA LEU A 19 2.74 -8.51 -9.73
C LEU A 19 3.33 -7.51 -8.74
N ARG A 20 2.61 -7.14 -7.67
CA ARG A 20 3.20 -6.35 -6.58
C ARG A 20 3.93 -7.29 -5.63
N LEU A 21 5.23 -7.06 -5.47
CA LEU A 21 6.06 -7.89 -4.62
C LEU A 21 5.91 -7.42 -3.15
N ARG A 22 5.81 -8.38 -2.24
CA ARG A 22 5.69 -8.18 -0.79
C ARG A 22 6.65 -9.08 -0.04
N GLY A 23 6.91 -8.76 1.21
CA GLY A 23 7.61 -9.68 2.09
C GLY A 23 6.73 -10.83 2.56
N GLU A 24 7.35 -11.73 3.30
CA GLU A 24 6.71 -12.76 4.12
C GLU A 24 7.12 -12.55 5.58
N PRO A 25 6.18 -12.25 6.49
CA PRO A 25 6.44 -12.20 7.92
C PRO A 25 7.10 -13.48 8.45
N GLY A 26 8.08 -13.34 9.35
CA GLY A 26 8.80 -14.47 9.93
C GLY A 26 9.87 -15.13 9.04
N ARG A 27 10.05 -14.65 7.80
CA ARG A 27 11.11 -15.14 6.91
C ARG A 27 12.50 -14.89 7.49
N ASP A 28 13.38 -15.90 7.42
CA ASP A 28 14.80 -15.70 7.71
C ASP A 28 15.42 -14.76 6.68
N THR A 29 16.00 -13.66 7.15
CA THR A 29 16.54 -12.58 6.31
C THR A 29 18.06 -12.56 6.26
N ALA A 30 18.76 -13.59 6.76
CA ALA A 30 20.22 -13.63 6.80
C ALA A 30 20.89 -13.36 5.44
N VAL A 31 20.30 -13.84 4.34
CA VAL A 31 20.81 -13.58 2.98
C VAL A 31 20.64 -12.10 2.60
N ALA A 32 19.47 -11.51 2.85
CA ALA A 32 19.25 -10.10 2.57
C ALA A 32 20.11 -9.19 3.47
N ASP A 33 20.39 -9.60 4.69
CA ASP A 33 21.22 -8.87 5.66
C ASP A 33 22.66 -8.69 5.19
N HIS A 34 23.17 -9.66 4.41
CA HIS A 34 24.47 -9.53 3.76
C HIS A 34 24.55 -8.30 2.85
N TYR A 35 23.45 -7.97 2.18
CA TYR A 35 23.41 -6.89 1.18
C TYR A 35 22.86 -5.56 1.74
N LEU A 36 21.78 -5.62 2.53
CA LEU A 36 21.07 -4.45 3.05
C LEU A 36 21.49 -4.07 4.47
N GLY A 37 22.19 -4.95 5.17
CA GLY A 37 22.38 -4.86 6.62
C GLY A 37 21.07 -5.11 7.38
N THR A 38 21.14 -4.99 8.71
CA THR A 38 20.02 -5.30 9.62
C THR A 38 19.20 -4.08 10.03
N GLY A 39 19.62 -2.86 9.62
CA GLY A 39 19.02 -1.59 10.05
C GLY A 39 17.87 -1.08 9.18
N LEU A 40 17.47 -1.82 8.14
CA LEU A 40 16.36 -1.45 7.26
C LEU A 40 15.05 -2.14 7.69
N ASP A 41 13.90 -1.61 7.23
CA ASP A 41 12.57 -2.20 7.43
C ASP A 41 12.60 -3.71 7.12
N PRO A 42 12.23 -4.57 8.09
CA PRO A 42 12.20 -6.02 7.90
C PRO A 42 11.36 -6.48 6.71
N ALA A 43 10.32 -5.74 6.31
CA ALA A 43 9.51 -6.07 5.13
C ALA A 43 10.36 -6.07 3.84
N THR A 44 11.26 -5.08 3.70
CA THR A 44 12.16 -4.97 2.54
C THR A 44 13.24 -6.05 2.56
N ARG A 45 13.77 -6.39 3.74
CA ARG A 45 14.75 -7.47 3.91
C ARG A 45 14.12 -8.84 3.58
N SER A 46 12.89 -9.06 4.00
CA SER A 46 12.11 -10.25 3.64
C SER A 46 11.88 -10.32 2.12
N LEU A 47 11.44 -9.21 1.51
CA LEU A 47 11.26 -9.10 0.07
C LEU A 47 12.54 -9.42 -0.73
N LEU A 48 13.70 -8.88 -0.35
CA LEU A 48 14.97 -9.19 -1.02
C LEU A 48 15.32 -10.69 -0.90
N THR A 49 15.08 -11.28 0.27
CA THR A 49 15.31 -12.72 0.48
C THR A 49 14.48 -13.55 -0.48
N LEU A 50 13.18 -13.27 -0.57
CA LEU A 50 12.26 -13.98 -1.47
C LEU A 50 12.64 -13.80 -2.95
N LEU A 51 13.14 -12.61 -3.31
CA LEU A 51 13.58 -12.30 -4.67
C LEU A 51 14.85 -13.09 -5.05
N LEU A 52 15.85 -13.11 -4.17
CA LEU A 52 17.08 -13.89 -4.35
C LEU A 52 16.80 -15.40 -4.35
N GLY A 53 15.82 -15.84 -3.54
CA GLY A 53 15.31 -17.21 -3.50
C GLY A 53 14.41 -17.59 -4.68
N ARG A 54 14.03 -16.64 -5.54
CA ARG A 54 13.12 -16.82 -6.69
C ARG A 54 11.73 -17.33 -6.33
N GLU A 55 11.23 -16.95 -5.16
CA GLU A 55 9.96 -17.43 -4.62
C GLU A 55 8.74 -16.75 -5.26
N PHE A 56 8.95 -15.70 -6.05
CA PHE A 56 7.91 -15.07 -6.87
C PHE A 56 7.71 -15.76 -8.22
N GLY A 57 8.45 -16.83 -8.51
CA GLY A 57 8.45 -17.49 -9.82
C GLY A 57 9.32 -16.74 -10.84
N THR A 58 8.98 -16.89 -12.12
CA THR A 58 9.72 -16.23 -13.20
C THR A 58 9.24 -14.79 -13.32
N LEU A 59 10.16 -13.83 -13.18
CA LEU A 59 9.93 -12.40 -13.36
C LEU A 59 10.73 -11.93 -14.56
N ASP A 60 10.10 -11.25 -15.52
CA ASP A 60 10.78 -10.69 -16.69
C ASP A 60 11.52 -9.38 -16.36
N ALA A 61 10.97 -8.60 -15.42
CA ALA A 61 11.54 -7.33 -14.97
C ALA A 61 11.02 -6.94 -13.59
N VAL A 62 11.75 -6.05 -12.90
CA VAL A 62 11.31 -5.45 -11.63
C VAL A 62 11.35 -3.94 -11.72
N VAL A 63 10.18 -3.32 -11.54
CA VAL A 63 10.05 -1.87 -11.40
C VAL A 63 9.95 -1.53 -9.91
N VAL A 64 10.78 -0.62 -9.42
CA VAL A 64 10.79 -0.16 -8.04
C VAL A 64 10.45 1.33 -8.03
N SER A 65 9.54 1.78 -7.17
CA SER A 65 9.33 3.21 -6.96
C SER A 65 10.28 3.78 -5.90
N ALA A 66 10.69 5.04 -6.06
CA ALA A 66 11.34 5.80 -5.01
C ALA A 66 10.28 6.39 -4.07
N ASP A 67 9.49 5.55 -3.39
CA ASP A 67 8.39 5.95 -2.50
C ASP A 67 8.80 5.95 -1.02
N CYS A 68 9.78 5.15 -0.64
CA CYS A 68 10.44 5.21 0.68
C CYS A 68 11.96 4.95 0.57
N ASP A 69 12.69 5.21 1.66
CA ASP A 69 14.15 4.93 1.71
C ASP A 69 14.44 3.43 1.52
N ALA A 70 13.58 2.56 2.05
CA ALA A 70 13.76 1.12 1.94
C ALA A 70 13.64 0.61 0.49
N SER A 71 12.61 1.04 -0.26
CA SER A 71 12.47 0.76 -1.70
C SER A 71 13.67 1.28 -2.49
N LEU A 72 14.15 2.49 -2.17
CA LEU A 72 15.29 3.09 -2.87
C LEU A 72 16.60 2.29 -2.63
N ARG A 73 16.86 1.89 -1.39
CA ARG A 73 18.02 1.04 -1.06
C ARG A 73 17.92 -0.33 -1.70
N LEU A 74 16.73 -0.92 -1.73
CA LEU A 74 16.48 -2.17 -2.46
C LEU A 74 16.89 -2.03 -3.92
N TYR A 75 16.44 -0.98 -4.62
CA TYR A 75 16.82 -0.75 -6.02
C TYR A 75 18.34 -0.66 -6.21
N TYR A 76 19.05 0.09 -5.36
CA TYR A 76 20.50 0.19 -5.45
C TYR A 76 21.19 -1.16 -5.24
N VAL A 77 20.76 -1.93 -4.24
CA VAL A 77 21.30 -3.28 -4.00
C VAL A 77 21.05 -4.19 -5.19
N LEU A 78 19.83 -4.22 -5.73
CA LEU A 78 19.51 -5.06 -6.90
C LEU A 78 20.39 -4.72 -8.09
N ARG A 79 20.59 -3.42 -8.36
CA ARG A 79 21.45 -2.95 -9.46
C ARG A 79 22.90 -3.41 -9.28
N GLU A 80 23.42 -3.34 -8.05
CA GLU A 80 24.79 -3.76 -7.76
C GLU A 80 24.94 -5.28 -7.81
N ILE A 81 23.97 -6.05 -7.31
CA ILE A 81 23.97 -7.52 -7.43
C ILE A 81 23.97 -7.94 -8.89
N ILE A 82 23.13 -7.34 -9.76
CA ILE A 82 23.14 -7.62 -11.20
C ILE A 82 24.52 -7.36 -11.81
N ARG A 83 25.21 -6.30 -11.37
CA ARG A 83 26.51 -5.88 -11.90
C ARG A 83 27.65 -6.79 -11.45
N VAL A 84 27.66 -7.24 -10.20
CA VAL A 84 28.80 -7.96 -9.59
C VAL A 84 28.57 -9.46 -9.46
N GLU A 85 27.31 -9.90 -9.48
CA GLU A 85 26.87 -11.28 -9.22
C GLU A 85 25.82 -11.73 -10.26
N PRO A 86 26.17 -11.75 -11.56
CA PRO A 86 25.22 -12.07 -12.64
C PRO A 86 24.59 -13.47 -12.53
N GLN A 87 25.23 -14.40 -11.82
CA GLN A 87 24.72 -15.74 -11.51
C GLN A 87 23.49 -15.75 -10.60
N THR A 88 23.13 -14.62 -9.98
CA THR A 88 21.87 -14.52 -9.23
C THR A 88 20.66 -14.54 -10.18
N HIS A 89 20.87 -14.18 -11.45
CA HIS A 89 19.85 -13.96 -12.49
C HIS A 89 18.64 -13.14 -12.00
N ILE A 90 18.90 -12.09 -11.24
CA ILE A 90 17.90 -11.05 -10.99
C ILE A 90 17.52 -10.43 -12.33
N PRO A 91 16.22 -10.26 -12.64
CA PRO A 91 15.80 -9.66 -13.91
C PRO A 91 16.17 -8.17 -13.96
N PRO A 92 16.14 -7.54 -15.15
CA PRO A 92 16.37 -6.11 -15.28
C PRO A 92 15.53 -5.29 -14.31
N VAL A 93 16.16 -4.28 -13.69
CA VAL A 93 15.51 -3.39 -12.72
C VAL A 93 15.43 -1.96 -13.23
N TYR A 94 14.33 -1.27 -12.92
CA TYR A 94 14.15 0.15 -13.22
C TYR A 94 13.54 0.90 -12.04
N LEU A 95 14.02 2.13 -11.82
CA LEU A 95 13.54 3.02 -10.76
C LEU A 95 12.55 4.04 -11.33
N VAL A 96 11.35 4.11 -10.75
CA VAL A 96 10.37 5.15 -11.00
C VAL A 96 10.44 6.17 -9.87
N ASP A 97 10.86 7.39 -10.21
CA ASP A 97 11.04 8.49 -9.26
C ASP A 97 9.92 9.53 -9.45
N ILE A 98 8.82 9.36 -8.72
CA ILE A 98 7.70 10.32 -8.67
C ILE A 98 7.89 11.24 -7.47
N LEU A 99 7.70 12.53 -7.69
CA LEU A 99 7.74 13.56 -6.65
C LEU A 99 6.33 13.99 -6.25
N HIS A 100 6.12 14.32 -4.97
CA HIS A 100 4.78 14.59 -4.41
C HIS A 100 4.54 16.05 -4.01
N LEU A 101 5.50 16.95 -4.29
CA LEU A 101 5.32 18.38 -3.99
C LEU A 101 4.15 18.95 -4.83
N PRO A 102 3.16 19.62 -4.22
CA PRO A 102 1.94 20.07 -4.90
C PRO A 102 2.20 21.33 -5.74
N ARG A 103 3.00 21.19 -6.80
CA ARG A 103 3.45 22.28 -7.68
C ARG A 103 3.42 21.80 -9.13
N ALA A 104 3.01 22.67 -10.05
CA ALA A 104 3.00 22.36 -11.49
C ALA A 104 4.39 21.96 -12.03
N THR A 105 5.47 22.48 -11.45
CA THR A 105 6.85 22.08 -11.80
C THR A 105 7.12 20.61 -11.48
N THR A 106 6.54 20.08 -10.40
CA THR A 106 6.58 18.67 -10.03
C THR A 106 5.86 17.82 -11.07
N THR A 107 4.69 18.28 -11.52
CA THR A 107 3.90 17.56 -12.52
C THR A 107 4.66 17.44 -13.83
N ARG A 108 5.32 18.52 -14.26
CA ARG A 108 6.20 18.50 -15.44
C ARG A 108 7.40 17.55 -15.27
N TYR A 109 8.00 17.47 -14.08
CA TYR A 109 9.06 16.50 -13.81
C TYR A 109 8.53 15.06 -13.89
N ASN A 110 7.43 14.77 -13.18
CA ASN A 110 6.81 13.46 -13.16
C ASN A 110 6.36 13.03 -14.55
N ARG A 111 5.83 13.95 -15.37
CA ARG A 111 5.48 13.71 -16.77
C ARG A 111 6.65 13.15 -17.59
N VAL A 112 7.85 13.68 -17.39
CA VAL A 112 9.07 13.18 -18.04
C VAL A 112 9.43 11.79 -17.51
N ARG A 113 9.33 11.57 -16.20
CA ARG A 113 9.63 10.26 -15.58
C ARG A 113 8.66 9.16 -16.01
N VAL A 114 7.38 9.49 -16.11
CA VAL A 114 6.34 8.62 -16.66
C VAL A 114 6.65 8.30 -18.13
N GLY A 115 7.07 9.29 -18.93
CA GLY A 115 7.51 9.05 -20.31
C GLY A 115 8.71 8.11 -20.42
N GLN A 116 9.72 8.25 -19.55
CA GLN A 116 10.86 7.34 -19.52
C GLN A 116 10.46 5.91 -19.12
N LEU A 117 9.48 5.77 -18.22
CA LEU A 117 8.93 4.45 -17.91
C LEU A 117 8.24 3.84 -19.14
N VAL A 118 7.52 4.62 -19.95
CA VAL A 118 6.97 4.13 -21.22
C VAL A 118 8.10 3.58 -22.10
N ASP A 119 9.18 4.32 -22.30
CA ASP A 119 10.31 3.89 -23.13
C ASP A 119 10.92 2.57 -22.63
N VAL A 120 11.09 2.44 -21.31
CA VAL A 120 11.63 1.22 -20.67
C VAL A 120 10.69 0.03 -20.85
N LEU A 121 9.40 0.21 -20.60
CA LEU A 121 8.41 -0.87 -20.73
C LEU A 121 8.32 -1.36 -22.18
N GLN A 122 8.27 -0.46 -23.16
CA GLN A 122 8.28 -0.82 -24.57
C GLN A 122 9.60 -1.51 -24.97
N GLY A 123 10.73 -1.09 -24.39
CA GLY A 123 12.02 -1.73 -24.62
C GLY A 123 12.11 -3.16 -24.08
N TRP A 124 11.49 -3.43 -22.93
CA TRP A 124 11.45 -4.76 -22.34
C TRP A 124 10.47 -5.71 -23.04
N THR A 125 9.29 -5.23 -23.43
CA THR A 125 8.24 -6.08 -24.01
C THR A 125 8.27 -6.13 -25.54
N GLY A 126 8.89 -5.15 -26.20
CA GLY A 126 8.79 -4.93 -27.64
C GLY A 126 7.42 -4.43 -28.11
N ALA A 127 6.45 -4.25 -27.20
CA ALA A 127 5.11 -3.75 -27.51
C ALA A 127 5.06 -2.22 -27.42
N SER A 128 4.24 -1.58 -28.25
CA SER A 128 4.02 -0.13 -28.19
C SER A 128 2.78 0.25 -27.39
N ILE A 129 2.87 1.29 -26.56
CA ILE A 129 1.70 1.88 -25.89
C ILE A 129 1.00 2.80 -26.88
N THR A 130 -0.03 2.28 -27.54
CA THR A 130 -0.91 3.07 -28.39
C THR A 130 -1.92 3.87 -27.56
N ASN A 131 -2.50 4.93 -28.13
CA ASN A 131 -3.56 5.69 -27.46
C ASN A 131 -4.72 4.79 -27.01
N THR A 132 -5.16 3.86 -27.86
CA THR A 132 -6.23 2.91 -27.53
C THR A 132 -5.84 1.95 -26.41
N ALA A 133 -4.59 1.47 -26.39
CA ALA A 133 -4.10 0.60 -25.32
C ALA A 133 -4.06 1.36 -23.98
N LEU A 134 -3.61 2.61 -24.00
CA LEU A 134 -3.59 3.47 -22.82
C LEU A 134 -5.00 3.80 -22.32
N GLU A 135 -5.92 4.14 -23.21
CA GLU A 135 -7.34 4.39 -22.90
C GLU A 135 -8.00 3.17 -22.25
N ASN A 136 -7.78 1.98 -22.80
CA ASN A 136 -8.32 0.75 -22.24
C ASN A 136 -7.73 0.44 -20.86
N ALA A 137 -6.42 0.61 -20.68
CA ALA A 137 -5.76 0.38 -19.41
C ALA A 137 -6.24 1.36 -18.33
N VAL A 138 -6.26 2.67 -18.64
CA VAL A 138 -6.74 3.70 -17.71
C VAL A 138 -8.18 3.45 -17.30
N ARG A 139 -9.07 3.16 -18.26
CA ARG A 139 -10.48 2.84 -17.98
C ARG A 139 -10.62 1.64 -17.05
N LEU A 140 -9.86 0.56 -17.30
CA LEU A 140 -9.91 -0.65 -16.47
C LEU A 140 -9.42 -0.37 -15.03
N HIS A 141 -8.32 0.35 -14.88
CA HIS A 141 -7.79 0.70 -13.55
C HIS A 141 -8.74 1.62 -12.79
N ASP A 142 -9.31 2.63 -13.44
CA ASP A 142 -10.27 3.55 -12.80
C ASP A 142 -11.57 2.82 -12.40
N GLU A 143 -12.08 1.92 -13.24
CA GLU A 143 -13.21 1.06 -12.90
C GLU A 143 -12.91 0.19 -11.66
N ILE A 144 -11.73 -0.41 -11.60
CA ILE A 144 -11.30 -1.22 -10.44
C ILE A 144 -11.17 -0.36 -9.19
N ARG A 145 -10.58 0.84 -9.26
CA ARG A 145 -10.49 1.76 -8.11
C ARG A 145 -11.88 2.15 -7.61
N TRP A 146 -12.82 2.41 -8.52
CA TRP A 146 -14.21 2.67 -8.17
C TRP A 146 -14.88 1.49 -7.46
N LEU A 147 -14.69 0.26 -7.94
CA LEU A 147 -15.18 -0.95 -7.27
C LEU A 147 -14.52 -1.15 -5.89
N GLN A 148 -13.21 -0.92 -5.76
CA GLN A 148 -12.50 -1.00 -4.48
C GLN A 148 -13.05 0.00 -3.45
N ARG A 149 -13.37 1.23 -3.87
CA ARG A 149 -14.04 2.21 -2.98
C ARG A 149 -15.41 1.75 -2.53
N LYS A 150 -16.17 1.05 -3.39
CA LYS A 150 -17.45 0.44 -2.97
C LYS A 150 -17.25 -0.69 -1.95
N VAL A 151 -16.20 -1.50 -2.10
CA VAL A 151 -15.87 -2.55 -1.13
C VAL A 151 -15.43 -1.93 0.20
N SER A 152 -14.64 -0.86 0.17
CA SER A 152 -14.28 -0.05 1.35
C SER A 152 -15.52 0.45 2.10
N ALA A 153 -16.53 0.96 1.37
CA ALA A 153 -17.77 1.42 1.98
C ALA A 153 -18.54 0.32 2.76
N LEU A 154 -18.29 -0.97 2.48
CA LEU A 154 -18.91 -2.08 3.22
C LEU A 154 -18.42 -2.16 4.67
N ARG A 155 -17.15 -1.85 4.94
CA ARG A 155 -16.62 -1.77 6.32
C ARG A 155 -16.85 -0.40 6.98
N HIS A 156 -17.06 0.65 6.18
CA HIS A 156 -17.49 1.96 6.70
C HIS A 156 -18.92 1.94 7.20
N ALA A 157 -19.78 1.05 6.66
CA ALA A 157 -21.17 0.90 7.12
C ALA A 157 -21.26 0.62 8.63
N GLN A 158 -22.39 0.98 9.23
CA GLN A 158 -22.69 0.73 10.63
C GLN A 158 -24.02 -0.04 10.74
N PRO A 159 -24.01 -1.33 11.13
CA PRO A 159 -22.82 -2.16 11.41
C PRO A 159 -22.00 -2.46 10.14
N ALA A 160 -20.71 -2.75 10.30
CA ALA A 160 -19.80 -3.06 9.21
C ALA A 160 -20.16 -4.41 8.58
N ARG A 161 -19.93 -4.55 7.27
CA ARG A 161 -20.23 -5.78 6.49
C ARG A 161 -18.99 -6.53 6.03
N LEU A 162 -17.82 -5.98 6.29
CA LEU A 162 -16.53 -6.62 6.14
C LEU A 162 -15.67 -6.25 7.34
N THR A 163 -14.86 -7.20 7.78
CA THR A 163 -13.70 -6.91 8.62
C THR A 163 -12.61 -6.23 7.81
N GLY A 164 -11.69 -5.54 8.47
CA GLY A 164 -10.52 -4.98 7.83
C GLY A 164 -9.58 -6.07 7.31
N SER A 165 -9.47 -7.22 7.99
CA SER A 165 -8.64 -8.33 7.48
C SER A 165 -9.20 -8.94 6.18
N GLU A 166 -10.52 -9.05 6.04
CA GLU A 166 -11.18 -9.42 4.79
C GLU A 166 -10.98 -8.35 3.71
N TYR A 167 -11.16 -7.07 4.05
CA TYR A 167 -10.89 -5.96 3.13
C TYR A 167 -9.45 -6.02 2.60
N LEU A 168 -8.47 -6.17 3.48
CA LEU A 168 -7.06 -6.24 3.08
C LEU A 168 -6.77 -7.48 2.22
N ALA A 169 -7.45 -8.60 2.47
CA ALA A 169 -7.35 -9.78 1.61
C ALA A 169 -7.91 -9.53 0.19
N VAL A 170 -9.05 -8.83 0.09
CA VAL A 170 -9.61 -8.39 -1.20
C VAL A 170 -8.63 -7.49 -1.94
N MET A 171 -8.07 -6.48 -1.27
CA MET A 171 -7.08 -5.58 -1.86
C MET A 171 -5.80 -6.33 -2.27
N GLY A 172 -5.36 -7.29 -1.46
CA GLY A 172 -4.23 -8.16 -1.75
C GLY A 172 -4.42 -8.99 -3.02
N ALA A 173 -5.64 -9.40 -3.37
CA ALA A 173 -5.91 -10.16 -4.60
C ALA A 173 -5.56 -9.35 -5.87
N ALA A 174 -5.76 -8.03 -5.85
CA ALA A 174 -5.39 -7.12 -6.95
C ALA A 174 -3.89 -7.18 -7.30
N THR A 175 -3.06 -7.60 -6.34
CA THR A 175 -1.61 -7.61 -6.50
C THR A 175 -1.06 -8.83 -7.24
N ARG A 176 -1.91 -9.85 -7.46
CA ARG A 176 -1.50 -11.16 -8.01
C ARG A 176 -2.39 -11.66 -9.15
N LEU A 177 -3.65 -11.26 -9.18
CA LEU A 177 -4.61 -11.72 -10.18
C LEU A 177 -4.59 -10.85 -11.44
N PRO A 178 -4.90 -11.41 -12.62
CA PRO A 178 -5.27 -10.62 -13.79
C PRO A 178 -6.43 -9.66 -13.44
N LEU A 179 -6.34 -8.42 -13.91
CA LEU A 179 -7.26 -7.36 -13.52
C LEU A 179 -8.72 -7.64 -13.92
N ASP A 180 -8.95 -8.30 -15.05
CA ASP A 180 -10.30 -8.69 -15.46
C ASP A 180 -10.92 -9.74 -14.52
N GLU A 181 -10.14 -10.72 -14.07
CA GLU A 181 -10.59 -11.72 -13.07
C GLU A 181 -10.88 -11.05 -11.74
N TYR A 182 -9.98 -10.16 -11.30
CA TYR A 182 -10.16 -9.39 -10.08
C TYR A 182 -11.42 -8.50 -10.14
N ARG A 183 -11.68 -7.83 -11.27
CA ARG A 183 -12.90 -7.04 -11.49
C ARG A 183 -14.17 -7.87 -11.37
N VAL A 184 -14.17 -9.11 -11.90
CA VAL A 184 -15.29 -10.04 -11.76
C VAL A 184 -15.52 -10.38 -10.29
N LEU A 185 -14.46 -10.73 -9.56
CA LEU A 185 -14.55 -11.06 -8.12
C LEU A 185 -15.11 -9.89 -7.29
N LEU A 186 -14.66 -8.66 -7.55
CA LEU A 186 -15.18 -7.46 -6.89
C LEU A 186 -16.68 -7.27 -7.17
N THR A 187 -17.10 -7.45 -8.41
CA THR A 187 -18.50 -7.31 -8.81
C THR A 187 -19.37 -8.39 -8.17
N THR A 188 -18.87 -9.63 -8.09
CA THR A 188 -19.54 -10.72 -7.39
C THR A 188 -19.71 -10.43 -5.91
N LEU A 189 -18.64 -9.98 -5.22
CA LEU A 189 -18.70 -9.59 -3.81
C LEU A 189 -19.74 -8.49 -3.57
N LEU A 190 -19.75 -7.46 -4.42
CA LEU A 190 -20.68 -6.33 -4.35
C LEU A 190 -22.12 -6.70 -4.69
N ALA A 191 -22.36 -7.82 -5.38
CA ALA A 191 -23.71 -8.33 -5.65
C ALA A 191 -24.28 -9.16 -4.48
N SER A 192 -23.42 -9.67 -3.59
CA SER A 192 -23.80 -10.49 -2.43
C SER A 192 -23.75 -9.75 -1.10
N THR A 193 -23.77 -8.41 -1.11
CA THR A 193 -23.56 -7.58 0.10
C THR A 193 -24.57 -7.88 1.20
N ASP A 194 -25.82 -8.18 0.84
CA ASP A 194 -26.90 -8.46 1.80
C ASP A 194 -26.70 -9.77 2.57
N GLN A 195 -25.86 -10.68 2.05
CA GLN A 195 -25.55 -11.97 2.66
C GLN A 195 -24.32 -11.92 3.58
N LEU A 196 -23.57 -10.82 3.56
CA LEU A 196 -22.39 -10.66 4.39
C LEU A 196 -22.77 -10.53 5.87
N PRO A 197 -21.94 -11.07 6.79
CA PRO A 197 -22.13 -10.88 8.23
C PRO A 197 -22.13 -9.40 8.61
N VAL A 198 -22.57 -9.11 9.83
CA VAL A 198 -22.52 -7.78 10.43
C VAL A 198 -21.50 -7.79 11.57
N HIS A 199 -20.77 -6.68 11.68
CA HIS A 199 -19.71 -6.45 12.65
C HIS A 199 -20.00 -5.12 13.37
N ASP A 200 -20.20 -5.19 14.68
CA ASP A 200 -20.59 -4.06 15.54
C ASP A 200 -19.64 -3.91 16.75
N GLU A 201 -18.42 -4.42 16.58
CA GLU A 201 -17.31 -4.28 17.53
C GLU A 201 -16.75 -2.85 17.57
N LEU A 202 -15.77 -2.59 18.44
CA LEU A 202 -15.07 -1.30 18.50
C LEU A 202 -14.45 -0.95 17.14
N ARG A 203 -14.84 0.19 16.56
CA ARG A 203 -14.44 0.60 15.21
C ARG A 203 -13.10 1.33 15.22
N VAL A 204 -12.08 0.68 14.66
CA VAL A 204 -10.70 1.17 14.67
C VAL A 204 -10.32 1.72 13.29
N PHE A 205 -9.75 2.92 13.26
CA PHE A 205 -8.95 3.38 12.11
C PHE A 205 -7.47 3.05 12.36
N LEU A 206 -6.84 2.38 11.41
CA LEU A 206 -5.42 1.99 11.51
C LEU A 206 -4.53 2.97 10.75
N THR A 207 -3.48 3.46 11.40
CA THR A 207 -2.45 4.29 10.75
C THR A 207 -1.05 3.77 11.06
N GLY A 208 -0.05 4.32 10.38
CA GLY A 208 1.36 4.07 10.59
C GLY A 208 2.02 3.27 9.47
N SER A 209 2.75 2.22 9.81
CA SER A 209 3.47 1.38 8.85
C SER A 209 2.52 0.56 7.98
N SER A 210 2.88 0.32 6.72
CA SER A 210 1.99 -0.36 5.76
C SER A 210 1.84 -1.87 5.95
N HIS A 211 0.64 -2.42 5.82
CA HIS A 211 0.41 -3.86 6.01
C HIS A 211 0.26 -4.58 4.67
N ASP A 212 1.26 -5.37 4.28
CA ASP A 212 1.18 -6.26 3.12
C ASP A 212 0.64 -7.66 3.48
N ASP A 213 0.40 -7.91 4.77
CA ASP A 213 -0.16 -9.14 5.34
C ASP A 213 -1.22 -8.84 6.41
N PRO A 214 -2.32 -9.62 6.52
CA PRO A 214 -3.39 -9.36 7.47
C PRO A 214 -3.12 -9.82 8.92
N GLY A 215 -1.93 -10.33 9.27
CA GLY A 215 -1.63 -10.82 10.62
C GLY A 215 -1.95 -9.83 11.75
N VAL A 216 -1.54 -8.56 11.59
CA VAL A 216 -1.83 -7.47 12.55
C VAL A 216 -3.34 -7.20 12.63
N TYR A 217 -4.01 -7.16 11.47
CA TYR A 217 -5.46 -6.93 11.41
C TYR A 217 -6.23 -8.01 12.17
N ARG A 218 -5.91 -9.28 11.90
CA ARG A 218 -6.54 -10.42 12.59
C ARG A 218 -6.30 -10.38 14.10
N ALA A 219 -5.10 -9.98 14.54
CA ALA A 219 -4.79 -9.89 15.96
C ALA A 219 -5.63 -8.82 16.68
N ILE A 220 -5.79 -7.64 16.07
CA ILE A 220 -6.66 -6.58 16.58
C ILE A 220 -8.13 -7.04 16.60
N GLU A 221 -8.61 -7.62 15.51
CA GLU A 221 -10.02 -8.01 15.37
C GLU A 221 -10.40 -9.16 16.31
N ALA A 222 -9.48 -10.09 16.58
CA ALA A 222 -9.66 -11.16 17.55
C ALA A 222 -9.87 -10.67 19.00
N GLN A 223 -9.53 -9.42 19.30
CA GLN A 223 -9.76 -8.81 20.61
C GLN A 223 -11.12 -8.12 20.72
N GLY A 224 -12.02 -8.25 19.74
CA GLY A 224 -13.34 -7.60 19.78
C GLY A 224 -13.29 -6.16 19.27
N ALA A 225 -12.60 -5.95 18.15
CA ALA A 225 -12.55 -4.72 17.38
C ALA A 225 -12.81 -5.03 15.90
N VAL A 226 -13.11 -4.01 15.10
CA VAL A 226 -13.23 -4.12 13.65
C VAL A 226 -12.48 -2.96 13.00
N ILE A 227 -11.59 -3.25 12.06
CA ILE A 227 -10.80 -2.20 11.39
C ILE A 227 -11.61 -1.64 10.22
N VAL A 228 -12.15 -0.44 10.42
CA VAL A 228 -13.07 0.20 9.46
C VAL A 228 -12.36 1.11 8.48
N GLY A 229 -11.10 1.46 8.70
CA GLY A 229 -10.33 2.30 7.78
C GLY A 229 -8.82 2.13 7.96
N GLU A 230 -8.05 2.45 6.93
CA GLU A 230 -6.60 2.67 7.06
C GLU A 230 -6.08 3.73 6.09
N ASP A 231 -4.87 4.24 6.35
CA ASP A 231 -4.19 5.23 5.50
C ASP A 231 -2.81 4.77 4.99
N HIS A 232 -2.64 3.48 4.74
CA HIS A 232 -1.42 2.93 4.15
C HIS A 232 -1.60 2.42 2.72
N ASP A 233 -0.48 2.26 2.01
CA ASP A 233 -0.40 2.04 0.57
C ASP A 233 -0.75 0.61 0.10
N TRP A 234 -1.29 -0.24 0.97
CA TRP A 234 -1.83 -1.56 0.62
C TRP A 234 -3.36 -1.63 0.76
N GLY A 235 -3.95 -0.58 1.33
CA GLY A 235 -5.39 -0.46 1.55
C GLY A 235 -6.00 0.71 0.77
N GLU A 236 -6.89 1.46 1.43
CA GLU A 236 -7.75 2.48 0.81
C GLU A 236 -6.99 3.62 0.14
N LEU A 237 -5.82 3.99 0.65
CA LEU A 237 -5.07 5.17 0.23
C LEU A 237 -4.85 5.26 -1.29
N LEU A 238 -4.63 4.11 -1.95
CA LEU A 238 -4.35 4.06 -3.38
C LEU A 238 -5.62 4.06 -4.24
N THR A 239 -6.80 4.03 -3.65
CA THR A 239 -8.08 3.93 -4.37
C THR A 239 -8.77 5.29 -4.53
N GLU A 240 -8.34 6.31 -3.79
CA GLU A 240 -9.01 7.62 -3.67
C GLU A 240 -9.03 8.43 -4.97
N ARG A 241 -8.02 8.22 -5.83
CA ARG A 241 -7.82 9.01 -7.05
C ARG A 241 -7.81 8.15 -8.31
N GLU A 242 -8.66 8.54 -9.24
CA GLU A 242 -8.68 8.09 -10.62
C GLU A 242 -7.68 8.88 -11.47
N VAL A 243 -7.26 8.28 -12.58
CA VAL A 243 -6.48 8.97 -13.63
C VAL A 243 -7.42 9.84 -14.48
N GLY A 244 -8.60 9.32 -14.82
CA GLY A 244 -9.61 10.00 -15.64
C GLY A 244 -9.22 10.05 -17.11
N ALA A 245 -8.37 11.01 -17.49
CA ALA A 245 -7.95 11.17 -18.88
C ALA A 245 -6.77 10.25 -19.22
N ALA A 246 -6.84 9.52 -20.34
CA ALA A 246 -5.78 8.61 -20.78
C ALA A 246 -4.56 9.35 -21.38
N THR A 247 -3.91 10.16 -20.56
CA THR A 247 -2.73 10.94 -20.91
C THR A 247 -1.65 10.73 -19.87
N LEU A 248 -0.40 10.85 -20.30
CA LEU A 248 0.73 10.76 -19.36
C LEU A 248 0.76 11.94 -18.37
N ASP A 249 0.12 13.08 -18.69
CA ASP A 249 -0.06 14.21 -17.77
C ASP A 249 -0.99 13.84 -16.62
N ALA A 250 -2.14 13.26 -16.94
CA ALA A 250 -3.10 12.78 -15.94
C ALA A 250 -2.52 11.63 -15.09
N ILE A 251 -1.75 10.71 -15.69
CA ILE A 251 -1.01 9.69 -14.93
C ILE A 251 -0.01 10.37 -13.99
N ALA A 252 0.82 11.29 -14.49
CA ALA A 252 1.79 12.00 -13.66
C ALA A 252 1.12 12.76 -12.50
N GLU A 253 -0.02 13.40 -12.74
CA GLU A 253 -0.79 14.11 -11.72
C GLU A 253 -1.41 13.16 -10.69
N ARG A 254 -2.03 12.07 -11.13
CA ARG A 254 -2.62 11.06 -10.24
C ARG A 254 -1.58 10.53 -9.26
N TYR A 255 -0.41 10.13 -9.76
CA TYR A 255 0.67 9.57 -8.94
C TYR A 255 1.40 10.63 -8.10
N GLN A 256 1.55 11.88 -8.58
CA GLN A 256 2.04 13.00 -7.75
C GLN A 256 1.19 13.19 -6.48
N HIS A 257 -0.11 12.99 -6.62
CA HIS A 257 -1.08 13.19 -5.56
C HIS A 257 -1.53 11.88 -4.90
N ASN A 258 -0.75 10.80 -5.06
CA ASN A 258 -0.95 9.58 -4.29
C ASN A 258 -0.70 9.84 -2.80
N GLY A 259 -1.70 9.48 -2.02
CA GLY A 259 -1.68 9.58 -0.57
C GLY A 259 -1.51 11.00 -0.04
N PRO A 260 -1.53 11.08 1.28
CA PRO A 260 -0.29 11.43 1.93
C PRO A 260 0.28 10.24 2.70
N THR A 261 1.55 9.91 2.46
CA THR A 261 2.31 8.88 3.22
C THR A 261 3.41 9.50 4.07
N SER A 262 3.87 8.78 5.10
CA SER A 262 4.84 9.31 6.10
C SER A 262 6.14 9.72 5.42
N GLN A 263 6.50 9.01 4.37
CA GLN A 263 7.78 9.15 3.67
C GLN A 263 7.75 10.26 2.63
N ARG A 264 6.57 10.72 2.17
CA ARG A 264 6.44 11.66 1.04
C ARG A 264 5.63 12.91 1.32
N SER A 265 4.92 12.96 2.45
CA SER A 265 4.05 14.09 2.80
C SER A 265 4.50 14.80 4.06
N SER A 266 4.03 16.04 4.24
CA SER A 266 4.25 16.74 5.50
C SER A 266 3.40 16.14 6.62
N ILE A 267 3.93 16.20 7.85
CA ILE A 267 3.22 15.81 9.09
C ILE A 267 1.81 16.44 9.16
N ARG A 268 1.66 17.69 8.72
CA ARG A 268 0.37 18.39 8.68
C ARG A 268 -0.60 17.72 7.71
N GLN A 269 -0.16 17.42 6.49
CA GLN A 269 -0.99 16.76 5.49
C GLN A 269 -1.41 15.36 5.96
N ARG A 270 -0.49 14.61 6.58
CA ARG A 270 -0.79 13.32 7.22
C ARG A 270 -1.86 13.46 8.28
N ALA A 271 -1.65 14.33 9.27
CA ALA A 271 -2.62 14.57 10.35
C ALA A 271 -4.01 14.93 9.84
N THR A 272 -4.11 15.86 8.87
CA THR A 272 -5.39 16.26 8.27
C THR A 272 -6.06 15.11 7.53
N HIS A 273 -5.31 14.35 6.74
CA HIS A 273 -5.84 13.21 5.99
C HIS A 273 -6.33 12.11 6.92
N THR A 274 -5.49 11.66 7.87
CA THR A 274 -5.85 10.59 8.82
C THR A 274 -7.10 10.96 9.61
N ALA A 275 -7.21 12.21 10.11
CA ALA A 275 -8.40 12.67 10.83
C ALA A 275 -9.67 12.65 9.94
N THR A 276 -9.55 13.11 8.70
CA THR A 276 -10.68 13.14 7.74
C THR A 276 -11.11 11.73 7.35
N ALA A 277 -10.15 10.85 7.06
CA ALA A 277 -10.40 9.46 6.69
C ALA A 277 -10.99 8.66 7.86
N ALA A 278 -10.46 8.82 9.08
CA ALA A 278 -10.98 8.18 10.28
C ALA A 278 -12.43 8.60 10.58
N ALA A 279 -12.72 9.90 10.51
CA ALA A 279 -14.08 10.41 10.69
C ALA A 279 -15.02 9.90 9.57
N GLY A 280 -14.56 9.91 8.31
CA GLY A 280 -15.33 9.44 7.16
C GLY A 280 -15.65 7.95 7.20
N ALA A 281 -14.75 7.13 7.73
CA ALA A 281 -14.96 5.71 7.97
C ALA A 281 -15.83 5.43 9.22
N GLY A 282 -16.21 6.46 9.98
CA GLY A 282 -16.95 6.32 11.22
C GLY A 282 -16.16 5.58 12.31
N ALA A 283 -14.84 5.76 12.36
CA ALA A 283 -14.02 5.16 13.40
C ALA A 283 -14.32 5.81 14.76
N GLU A 284 -14.32 4.98 15.80
CA GLU A 284 -14.44 5.41 17.20
C GLU A 284 -13.07 5.76 17.79
N VAL A 285 -12.01 5.11 17.28
CA VAL A 285 -10.66 5.22 17.81
C VAL A 285 -9.60 5.14 16.71
N LEU A 286 -8.44 5.74 16.98
CA LEU A 286 -7.27 5.71 16.11
C LEU A 286 -6.16 4.85 16.74
N LEU A 287 -5.75 3.79 16.06
CA LEU A 287 -4.61 2.97 16.46
C LEU A 287 -3.46 3.19 15.46
N SER A 288 -2.32 3.66 15.96
CA SER A 288 -1.09 3.75 15.17
C SER A 288 -0.22 2.53 15.43
N TYR A 289 0.09 1.78 14.37
CA TYR A 289 1.01 0.67 14.39
C TYR A 289 2.31 1.06 13.68
N THR A 290 3.44 0.98 14.39
CA THR A 290 4.75 1.27 13.80
C THR A 290 5.69 0.08 13.92
N ARG A 291 6.18 -0.41 12.76
CA ARG A 291 7.17 -1.49 12.72
C ARG A 291 8.51 -1.07 13.28
N ASP A 292 9.26 -2.05 13.78
CA ASP A 292 10.69 -1.88 14.01
C ASP A 292 11.38 -1.41 12.71
N LYS A 293 12.19 -0.36 12.82
CA LYS A 293 12.96 0.26 11.72
C LYS A 293 12.14 0.89 10.59
N ASP A 294 10.87 1.17 10.82
CA ASP A 294 10.10 2.14 10.03
C ASP A 294 9.85 3.39 10.88
N GLU A 295 10.77 4.34 10.83
CA GLU A 295 10.75 5.48 11.76
C GLU A 295 9.74 6.56 11.35
N ALA A 296 9.41 6.68 10.06
CA ALA A 296 8.66 7.83 9.56
C ALA A 296 7.28 8.02 10.24
N PRO A 297 6.47 6.97 10.47
CA PRO A 297 5.23 7.08 11.24
C PRO A 297 5.35 7.70 12.64
N LEU A 298 6.48 7.51 13.33
CA LEU A 298 6.69 8.05 14.68
C LEU A 298 6.63 9.57 14.72
N TRP A 299 7.02 10.23 13.63
CA TRP A 299 7.03 11.69 13.51
C TRP A 299 5.64 12.27 13.24
N ASP A 300 4.76 11.48 12.63
CA ASP A 300 3.40 11.91 12.27
C ASP A 300 2.43 11.82 13.45
N PHE A 301 2.60 10.81 14.32
CA PHE A 301 1.57 10.40 15.27
C PHE A 301 1.10 11.51 16.21
N ALA A 302 2.02 12.32 16.76
CA ALA A 302 1.64 13.39 17.67
C ALA A 302 0.68 14.41 17.03
N ALA A 303 0.89 14.74 15.75
CA ALA A 303 0.01 15.63 15.01
C ALA A 303 -1.30 14.93 14.60
N GLN A 304 -1.23 13.64 14.23
CA GLN A 304 -2.43 12.85 13.94
C GLN A 304 -3.33 12.73 15.17
N GLN A 305 -2.79 12.38 16.34
CA GLN A 305 -3.52 12.33 17.61
C GLN A 305 -4.18 13.67 17.94
N ALA A 306 -3.46 14.78 17.78
CA ALA A 306 -4.02 16.11 18.01
C ALA A 306 -5.15 16.49 17.02
N ALA A 307 -5.12 15.95 15.80
CA ALA A 307 -6.10 16.26 14.76
C ALA A 307 -7.30 15.28 14.71
N ALA A 308 -7.14 14.05 15.22
CA ALA A 308 -8.08 12.95 15.02
C ALA A 308 -9.47 13.20 15.63
N GLY A 309 -9.54 13.97 16.73
CA GLY A 309 -10.80 14.24 17.42
C GLY A 309 -11.42 13.00 18.09
N MET A 310 -10.64 11.94 18.27
CA MET A 310 -11.03 10.66 18.88
C MET A 310 -9.88 10.12 19.74
N PRO A 311 -10.14 9.17 20.67
CA PRO A 311 -9.08 8.49 21.41
C PRO A 311 -8.08 7.87 20.44
N ALA A 312 -6.79 8.09 20.70
CA ALA A 312 -5.72 7.64 19.84
C ALA A 312 -4.54 7.11 20.65
N VAL A 313 -4.01 5.95 20.25
CA VAL A 313 -2.86 5.30 20.89
C VAL A 313 -1.89 4.79 19.82
N MET A 314 -0.60 4.70 20.16
CA MET A 314 0.43 4.16 19.29
C MET A 314 1.11 2.96 19.93
N VAL A 315 1.22 1.89 19.17
CA VAL A 315 2.09 0.74 19.44
C VAL A 315 3.29 0.82 18.51
N SER A 316 4.50 0.95 19.07
CA SER A 316 5.72 1.19 18.31
C SER A 316 6.71 0.03 18.40
N ARG A 317 7.65 -0.04 17.47
CA ARG A 317 8.70 -1.08 17.40
C ARG A 317 8.14 -2.50 17.30
N GLN A 318 7.05 -2.64 16.56
CA GLN A 318 6.35 -3.92 16.40
C GLN A 318 7.05 -4.83 15.37
N PRO A 319 6.98 -6.16 15.53
CA PRO A 319 7.55 -7.10 14.58
C PRO A 319 6.81 -7.06 13.23
N TYR A 320 7.49 -7.31 12.13
CA TYR A 320 6.87 -7.34 10.81
C TYR A 320 5.78 -8.42 10.70
N GLY A 321 4.55 -7.99 10.40
CA GLY A 321 3.37 -8.85 10.22
C GLY A 321 2.69 -9.31 11.51
N ALA A 322 3.15 -8.82 12.67
CA ALA A 322 2.57 -9.14 13.97
C ALA A 322 2.57 -7.90 14.88
N ILE A 323 1.81 -7.99 15.96
CA ILE A 323 1.69 -6.99 17.01
C ILE A 323 1.87 -7.72 18.35
N ASP A 324 2.64 -7.14 19.26
CA ASP A 324 2.84 -7.72 20.59
C ASP A 324 1.51 -7.76 21.34
N ALA A 325 1.22 -8.91 21.95
CA ALA A 325 -0.07 -9.15 22.59
C ALA A 325 -0.27 -8.28 23.85
N GLY A 326 0.81 -7.98 24.58
CA GLY A 326 0.76 -7.10 25.75
C GLY A 326 0.53 -5.66 25.35
N ASP A 327 1.31 -5.16 24.37
CA ASP A 327 1.14 -3.80 23.83
C ASP A 327 -0.26 -3.60 23.24
N LEU A 328 -0.79 -4.60 22.53
CA LEU A 328 -2.14 -4.56 21.97
C LEU A 328 -3.22 -4.53 23.07
N ALA A 329 -3.09 -5.34 24.11
CA ALA A 329 -4.04 -5.36 25.22
C ALA A 329 -4.07 -4.00 25.94
N GLU A 330 -2.91 -3.45 26.30
CA GLU A 330 -2.79 -2.13 26.92
C GLU A 330 -3.37 -1.02 26.03
N ALA A 331 -3.06 -1.06 24.73
CA ALA A 331 -3.61 -0.11 23.77
C ALA A 331 -5.14 -0.17 23.68
N LEU A 332 -5.73 -1.37 23.61
CA LEU A 332 -7.18 -1.52 23.52
C LEU A 332 -7.90 -1.14 24.82
N ASP A 333 -7.31 -1.40 25.98
CA ASP A 333 -7.86 -0.97 27.27
C ASP A 333 -7.95 0.56 27.33
N LEU A 334 -6.86 1.27 27.00
CA LEU A 334 -6.82 2.73 26.91
C LEU A 334 -7.85 3.31 25.92
N LEU A 335 -8.13 2.60 24.84
CA LEU A 335 -9.09 3.01 23.81
C LEU A 335 -10.54 2.71 24.19
N ARG A 336 -10.80 1.79 25.12
CA ARG A 336 -12.14 1.41 25.58
C ARG A 336 -12.62 2.21 26.78
N GLU A 337 -11.73 2.62 27.67
CA GLU A 337 -12.07 3.46 28.83
C GLU A 337 -12.95 4.70 28.49
N PRO A 338 -12.77 5.41 27.35
CA PRO A 338 -13.63 6.53 26.97
C PRO A 338 -15.07 6.14 26.60
N ARG A 339 -15.31 4.87 26.23
CA ARG A 339 -16.61 4.36 25.76
C ARG A 339 -17.54 4.01 26.93
N ASP A 340 -16.98 3.54 28.04
CA ASP A 340 -17.74 3.14 29.24
C ASP A 340 -18.14 4.33 30.13
N ALA A 341 -17.59 5.53 29.85
CA ALA A 341 -17.85 6.76 30.59
C ALA A 341 -18.97 7.65 30.00
N ALA A 342 -19.54 7.28 28.85
CA ALA A 342 -20.58 8.02 28.11
C ALA A 342 -21.92 7.27 28.12
#